data_AF-A0A5S3XKR4-F1
#
_entry.id   AF-A0A5S3XKR4-F1
#
_cell.length_a   1.000
_cell.length_b   1.000
_cell.length_c   1.000
_cell.angle_alpha   90.00
_cell.angle_beta   90.00
_cell.angle_gamma   90.00
#
_symmetry.space_group_name_H-M   'P 1'
#
loop_
_entity.id
_entity.type
_entity.pdbx_description
1 polymer ?
#
loop_
_entity_poly.entity_id
_entity_poly.type
_entity_poly.pdbx_seq_one_letter_code
_entity_poly.pdbx_strand_id
1 'polypeptide(L)'
;MIAWKLSQISSLTPYKLREKQQILALAIAELSATQKVCLRIAKLCVLIPFFIMFAYIKGWILVPLLLVAGLLYPLLTSPIDIWFARPHFAQAISLFKQQNTTQAN
;
A
#
# COMPACT_ATOMS: atom_id res chain seq x y z
N MET A 1 0.71 -12.27 13.98
CA MET A 1 -0.50 -12.09 13.14
C MET A 1 -0.20 -11.07 12.06
N ILE A 2 -0.22 -11.48 10.79
CA ILE A 2 -0.01 -10.60 9.64
C ILE A 2 -1.19 -9.63 9.57
N ALA A 3 -0.98 -8.39 10.03
CA ALA A 3 -2.02 -7.36 10.07
C ALA A 3 -2.24 -6.81 8.66
N TRP A 4 -3.11 -7.47 7.90
CA TRP A 4 -3.50 -7.05 6.55
C TRP A 4 -4.52 -5.89 6.55
N LYS A 5 -5.04 -5.53 7.74
CA LYS A 5 -6.14 -4.60 7.91
C LYS A 5 -5.72 -3.44 8.81
N LEU A 6 -5.90 -2.19 8.35
CA LEU A 6 -5.65 -0.96 9.13
C LEU A 6 -6.37 -0.98 10.48
N SER A 7 -7.46 -1.74 10.61
CA SER A 7 -8.23 -1.83 11.86
C SER A 7 -7.53 -2.59 12.99
N GLN A 8 -6.43 -3.30 12.73
CA GLN A 8 -5.66 -4.01 13.77
C GLN A 8 -4.52 -3.16 14.35
N ILE A 9 -4.34 -1.94 13.86
CA ILE A 9 -3.31 -1.04 14.35
C ILE A 9 -3.88 -0.28 15.56
N SER A 10 -3.37 -0.58 16.75
CA SER A 10 -3.84 -0.01 18.03
C SER A 10 -3.83 1.53 18.06
N SER A 11 -2.93 2.16 17.28
CA SER A 11 -2.85 3.62 17.15
C SER A 11 -3.93 4.26 16.25
N LEU A 12 -4.62 3.46 15.43
CA LEU A 12 -5.66 3.90 14.50
C LEU A 12 -7.07 3.55 14.99
N THR A 13 -7.21 2.76 16.06
CA THR A 13 -8.48 2.31 16.64
C THR A 13 -9.55 3.40 16.81
N PRO A 14 -9.24 4.62 17.30
CA PRO A 14 -10.26 5.66 17.52
C PRO A 14 -10.78 6.35 16.25
N TYR A 15 -10.15 6.15 15.10
CA TYR A 15 -10.50 6.86 13.86
C TYR A 15 -11.49 6.08 12.98
N LYS A 16 -12.38 6.79 12.27
CA LYS A 16 -13.32 6.21 11.30
C LYS A 16 -12.56 5.61 10.10
N LEU A 17 -13.20 4.70 9.36
CA LEU A 17 -12.55 4.01 8.23
C LEU A 17 -11.98 4.96 7.17
N ARG A 18 -12.66 6.09 6.92
CA ARG A 18 -12.24 7.13 5.99
C ARG A 18 -11.01 7.90 6.49
N GLU A 19 -10.98 8.23 7.78
CA GLU A 19 -9.84 8.88 8.44
C GLU A 19 -8.62 7.95 8.50
N LYS A 20 -8.84 6.64 8.71
CA LYS A 20 -7.78 5.62 8.65
C LYS A 20 -7.11 5.60 7.27
N GLN A 21 -7.89 5.69 6.20
CA GLN A 21 -7.35 5.76 4.83
C GLN A 21 -6.60 7.07 4.58
N GLN A 22 -7.09 8.20 5.12
CA GLN A 22 -6.38 9.48 5.03
C GLN A 22 -5.04 9.47 5.78
N ILE A 23 -5.00 8.93 6.99
CA ILE A 23 -3.75 8.80 7.77
C ILE A 23 -2.78 7.84 7.07
N LEU A 24 -3.28 6.78 6.45
CA LEU A 24 -2.44 5.89 5.63
C LEU A 24 -1.89 6.61 4.40
N ALA A 25 -2.72 7.39 3.69
CA ALA A 25 -2.27 8.18 2.54
C ALA A 25 -1.20 9.19 2.96
N LEU A 26 -1.37 9.84 4.12
CA LEU A 26 -0.39 10.77 4.69
C LEU A 26 0.90 10.04 5.07
N ALA A 27 0.82 8.89 5.74
CA ALA A 27 1.99 8.05 6.06
C ALA A 27 2.78 7.64 4.81
N ILE A 28 2.08 7.32 3.72
CA ILE A 28 2.70 6.98 2.43
C ILE A 28 3.27 8.23 1.73
N ALA A 29 2.65 9.40 1.91
CA ALA A 29 3.17 10.65 1.40
C ALA A 29 4.45 11.07 2.13
N GLU A 30 4.53 10.83 3.44
CA GLU A 30 5.69 11.07 4.30
C GLU A 30 6.86 10.12 4.05
N LEU A 31 6.65 8.98 3.38
CA LEU A 31 7.74 8.07 3.02
C LEU A 31 8.82 8.84 2.23
N SER A 32 10.06 8.70 2.69
CA SER A 32 11.25 9.23 2.01
C SER A 32 11.31 8.76 0.55
N ALA A 33 11.91 9.57 -0.34
CA ALA A 33 12.07 9.24 -1.76
C ALA A 33 12.70 7.85 -1.96
N THR A 34 13.70 7.50 -1.14
CA THR A 34 14.35 6.17 -1.16
C THR A 34 13.37 5.05 -0.84
N GLN A 35 12.44 5.28 0.09
CA GLN A 35 11.43 4.29 0.50
C GLN A 35 10.35 4.14 -0.57
N LYS A 36 9.93 5.21 -1.23
CA LYS A 36 9.03 5.15 -2.39
C LYS A 36 9.66 4.38 -3.56
N VAL A 37 10.94 4.59 -3.81
CA VAL A 37 11.71 3.83 -4.81
C VAL A 37 11.79 2.36 -4.42
N CYS A 38 12.14 2.05 -3.16
CA CYS A 38 12.20 0.68 -2.67
C CYS A 38 10.82 -0.03 -2.75
N LEU A 39 9.73 0.68 -2.46
CA LEU A 39 8.37 0.20 -2.62
C LEU A 39 8.04 -0.16 -4.09
N ARG A 40 8.45 0.69 -5.04
CA ARG A 40 8.28 0.43 -6.48
C ARG A 40 9.17 -0.73 -6.95
N ILE A 41 10.40 -0.82 -6.46
CA ILE A 41 11.33 -1.93 -6.76
C ILE A 41 10.78 -3.24 -6.19
N ALA A 42 10.23 -3.25 -4.98
CA ALA A 42 9.58 -4.43 -4.40
C ALA A 42 8.38 -4.88 -5.24
N LYS A 43 7.54 -3.93 -5.68
CA LYS A 43 6.43 -4.21 -6.61
C LYS A 43 6.94 -4.81 -7.93
N LEU A 44 8.02 -4.27 -8.48
CA LEU A 44 8.69 -4.79 -9.68
C LEU A 44 9.29 -6.19 -9.46
N CYS A 45 9.99 -6.44 -8.35
CA CYS A 45 10.57 -7.74 -8.03
C CYS A 45 9.53 -8.86 -7.91
N VAL A 46 8.31 -8.54 -7.46
CA VAL A 46 7.20 -9.51 -7.46
C VAL A 46 6.62 -9.67 -8.87
N LEU A 47 6.56 -8.59 -9.63
CA LEU A 47 5.97 -8.57 -10.96
C LEU A 47 6.86 -9.26 -12.01
N ILE A 48 8.18 -9.16 -11.91
CA ILE A 48 9.15 -9.75 -12.84
C ILE A 48 9.01 -11.29 -12.97
N PRO A 49 9.10 -12.09 -11.91
CA PRO A 49 8.94 -13.55 -12.01
C PRO A 49 7.54 -13.93 -12.50
N PHE A 50 6.54 -13.11 -12.16
CA PHE A 50 5.17 -13.29 -12.60
C PHE A 50 5.01 -13.04 -14.12
N PHE A 51 5.68 -12.03 -14.68
CA PHE A 51 5.75 -11.81 -16.13
C PHE A 51 6.57 -12.88 -16.86
N ILE A 52 7.65 -13.38 -16.25
CA ILE A 52 8.42 -14.49 -16.80
C ILE A 52 7.54 -15.74 -16.92
N MET A 53 6.69 -16.02 -15.93
CA MET A 53 5.73 -17.13 -15.98
C MET A 53 4.78 -17.02 -17.18
N PHE A 54 4.37 -15.81 -17.56
CA PHE A 54 3.55 -15.57 -18.75
C PHE A 54 4.27 -15.84 -20.07
N ALA A 55 5.59 -15.65 -20.15
CA ALA A 55 6.35 -15.90 -21.37
C ALA A 55 6.31 -17.37 -21.82
N TYR A 56 6.05 -18.30 -20.89
CA TYR A 56 5.91 -19.73 -21.18
C TYR A 56 4.49 -20.12 -21.63
N ILE A 57 3.49 -19.26 -21.40
CA ILE A 57 2.10 -19.52 -21.75
C ILE A 57 1.85 -19.06 -23.19
N LYS A 58 1.51 -20.02 -24.06
CA LYS A 58 1.22 -19.76 -25.47
C LYS A 58 -0.29 -19.67 -25.71
N GLY A 59 -0.67 -18.81 -26.66
CA GLY A 59 -2.04 -18.70 -27.18
C GLY A 59 -2.88 -17.60 -26.52
N TRP A 60 -4.12 -17.47 -27.00
CA TRP A 60 -5.07 -16.42 -26.59
C TRP A 60 -5.50 -16.50 -25.11
N ILE A 61 -5.23 -17.62 -24.43
CA ILE A 61 -5.46 -17.80 -22.99
C ILE A 61 -4.62 -16.83 -22.14
N LEU A 62 -3.54 -16.28 -22.69
CA LEU A 62 -2.70 -15.29 -22.05
C LEU A 62 -3.48 -13.99 -21.72
N VAL A 63 -4.40 -13.58 -22.59
CA VAL A 63 -5.17 -12.33 -22.46
C VAL A 63 -6.05 -12.31 -21.20
N PRO A 64 -6.96 -13.29 -20.97
CA PRO A 64 -7.75 -13.31 -19.74
C PRO A 64 -6.88 -13.50 -18.50
N LEU A 65 -5.77 -14.22 -18.62
CA LEU A 65 -4.84 -14.43 -17.51
C LEU A 65 -4.12 -13.14 -17.10
N LEU A 66 -3.72 -12.30 -18.07
CA LEU A 66 -3.19 -10.94 -17.84
C LEU A 66 -4.23 -10.03 -17.18
N LEU A 67 -5.51 -10.18 -17.55
CA LEU A 67 -6.61 -9.43 -16.97
C LEU A 67 -6.81 -9.77 -15.49
N VAL A 68 -6.86 -11.08 -15.16
CA VAL A 68 -6.95 -11.57 -13.78
C VAL A 68 -5.73 -11.14 -12.96
N ALA A 69 -4.54 -11.24 -13.54
CA ALA A 69 -3.31 -10.74 -12.98
C ALA A 69 -3.35 -9.25 -12.61
N GLY A 70 -3.84 -8.41 -13.53
CA GLY A 70 -4.01 -6.98 -13.28
C GLY A 70 -5.01 -6.67 -12.16
N LEU A 71 -6.06 -7.49 -12.03
CA LEU A 71 -7.02 -7.38 -10.92
C LEU A 71 -6.44 -7.89 -9.59
N LEU A 72 -5.56 -8.88 -9.61
CA LEU A 72 -4.84 -9.37 -8.43
C LEU A 72 -3.73 -8.42 -7.98
N TYR A 73 -3.19 -7.60 -8.88
CA TYR A 73 -2.08 -6.69 -8.60
C TYR A 73 -2.30 -5.82 -7.35
N PRO A 74 -3.42 -5.06 -7.21
CA PRO A 74 -3.71 -4.29 -6.00
C PRO A 74 -3.74 -5.14 -4.72
N LEU A 75 -4.18 -6.40 -4.82
CA LEU A 75 -4.33 -7.29 -3.68
C LEU A 75 -2.97 -7.73 -3.13
N LEU A 76 -1.98 -7.97 -4.00
CA LEU A 76 -0.61 -8.27 -3.59
C LEU A 76 0.18 -7.02 -3.20
N THR A 77 -0.10 -5.85 -3.79
CA THR A 77 0.62 -4.62 -3.45
C THR A 77 0.14 -3.96 -2.16
N SER A 78 -1.15 -4.08 -1.83
CA SER A 78 -1.73 -3.54 -0.59
C SER A 78 -1.03 -3.96 0.72
N PRO A 79 -0.68 -5.25 0.96
CA PRO A 79 0.08 -5.63 2.16
C PRO A 79 1.45 -4.97 2.24
N ILE A 80 2.13 -4.83 1.10
CA ILE A 80 3.48 -4.31 1.01
C ILE A 80 3.47 -2.83 1.42
N ASP A 81 2.48 -2.08 0.93
CA ASP A 81 2.28 -0.68 1.27
C ASP A 81 2.01 -0.51 2.78
N ILE A 82 1.18 -1.39 3.38
CA ILE A 82 0.89 -1.38 4.83
C ILE A 82 2.15 -1.73 5.65
N TRP A 83 2.95 -2.69 5.21
CA TRP A 83 4.21 -3.06 5.88
C TRP A 83 5.22 -1.91 5.87
N PHE A 84 5.34 -1.19 4.75
CA PHE A 84 6.24 -0.05 4.64
C PHE A 84 5.75 1.18 5.39
N ALA A 85 4.43 1.37 5.50
CA ALA A 85 3.82 2.46 6.26
C ALA A 85 3.85 2.25 7.78
N ARG A 86 4.02 1.01 8.25
CA ARG A 86 4.06 0.67 9.70
C ARG A 86 4.96 1.56 10.57
N PRO A 87 6.25 1.77 10.23
CA PRO A 87 7.13 2.62 11.03
C PRO A 87 6.75 4.12 10.99
N HIS A 88 6.01 4.55 9.97
CA HIS A 88 5.67 5.97 9.74
C HIS A 88 4.29 6.37 10.24
N PHE A 89 3.48 5.44 10.74
CA PHE A 89 2.15 5.77 11.27
C PHE A 89 2.20 6.74 12.45
N ALA A 90 3.23 6.68 13.31
CA ALA A 90 3.34 7.61 14.43
C ALA A 90 3.51 9.08 13.97
N GLN A 91 4.35 9.30 12.95
CA GLN A 91 4.55 10.61 12.34
C GLN A 91 3.31 11.07 11.56
N ALA A 92 2.70 10.17 10.78
CA ALA A 92 1.48 10.47 10.04
C ALA A 92 0.30 10.86 10.95
N ILE A 93 0.16 10.23 12.12
CA ILE A 93 -0.87 10.58 13.10
C ILE A 93 -0.61 11.98 13.68
N SER A 94 0.66 12.34 13.97
CA SER A 94 0.99 13.68 14.45
C SER A 94 0.70 14.76 13.41
N LEU A 95 0.98 14.49 12.13
CA LEU A 95 0.73 15.43 11.03
C LEU A 95 -0.75 15.55 10.71
N PHE A 96 -1.50 14.45 10.76
CA PHE A 96 -2.95 14.47 10.62
C PHE A 96 -3.60 15.30 11.73
N LYS A 97 -3.12 15.20 12.98
CA LYS A 97 -3.58 16.06 14.08
C LYS A 97 -3.22 17.52 13.81
N GLN A 98 -2.00 17.84 13.40
CA GLN A 98 -1.58 19.22 13.09
C GLN A 98 -2.42 19.84 11.96
N GLN A 99 -2.64 19.11 10.85
CA GLN A 99 -3.47 19.59 9.74
C GLN A 99 -4.93 19.81 10.14
N ASN A 100 -5.50 18.97 10.99
CA ASN A 100 -6.87 19.17 11.48
C ASN A 100 -6.99 20.38 12.41
N THR A 101 -5.97 20.69 13.23
CA THR A 101 -5.98 21.88 14.09
C THR A 101 -5.83 23.16 13.27
N THR A 102 -5.10 23.14 12.15
CA THR A 102 -4.92 24.32 11.28
C THR A 102 -6.17 24.65 10.44
N GLN A 103 -7.08 23.71 10.20
CA GLN A 103 -8.35 23.99 9.50
C GLN A 103 -9.47 24.55 10.40
N ALA A 104 -9.22 24.68 11.71
CA ALA A 104 -10.18 25.19 12.69
C ALA A 104 -9.93 26.66 13.10
N ASN A 105 -8.97 27.35 12.47
CA ASN A 105 -8.66 28.77 12.68
C ASN A 105 -8.88 29.58 11.41
#